data_AF-A0A8T3U8V9-F1
#
_entry.id   AF-A0A8T3U8V9-F1
#
_cell.length_a   1.000
_cell.length_b   1.000
_cell.length_c   1.000
_cell.angle_alpha   90.00
_cell.angle_beta   90.00
_cell.angle_gamma   90.00
#
_symmetry.space_group_name_H-M   'P 1'
#
loop_
_entity.id
_entity.type
_entity.pdbx_description
1 polymer ?
#
loop_
_entity_poly.entity_id
_entity_poly.type
_entity_poly.pdbx_seq_one_letter_code
_entity_poly.pdbx_strand_id
1 'polypeptide(L)'
;MSKESKEKLKKETEEKNIKTEEDKKEITVNLEENTKLNSDKITKKEIVLVIIIVVLISLILYATFLIREKEKSIEDKRRKENTEQTSNTENQNKDESKEENKNEKEVNKSVEEAKNEALKKEEESKKDLENNKNIVLNEIKTKKEFEEKVYNFKGSVIVDYYADWCIPCVQMKPVVKKLQDEGINIISLNVENKNEFLDILQKEGVMYLPTFGLYKDGKLKEHMTGLTKENELRELMKLGENK
;
A
#
# COMPACT_ATOMS: atom_id res chain seq x y z
N MET A 1 -17.05 -62.79 -20.31
CA MET A 1 -16.05 -61.74 -20.01
C MET A 1 -15.52 -61.94 -18.61
N SER A 2 -14.23 -61.69 -18.41
CA SER A 2 -13.32 -62.36 -17.45
C SER A 2 -13.60 -62.10 -15.97
N LYS A 3 -13.14 -63.04 -15.14
CA LYS A 3 -13.24 -63.04 -13.66
C LYS A 3 -12.49 -61.88 -12.97
N GLU A 4 -11.73 -61.08 -13.71
CA GLU A 4 -10.97 -59.92 -13.21
C GLU A 4 -11.84 -58.76 -12.71
N SER A 5 -13.07 -58.61 -13.18
CA SER A 5 -13.94 -57.51 -12.70
C SER A 5 -14.68 -57.82 -11.40
N LYS A 6 -14.72 -59.09 -10.96
CA LYS A 6 -15.25 -59.48 -9.64
C LYS A 6 -14.20 -59.43 -8.53
N GLU A 7 -12.92 -59.26 -8.89
CA GLU A 7 -11.79 -59.22 -7.95
C GLU A 7 -11.40 -57.80 -7.52
N LYS A 8 -11.85 -56.76 -8.25
CA LYS A 8 -11.56 -55.37 -7.88
C LYS A 8 -12.60 -54.71 -6.97
N LEU A 9 -13.86 -55.17 -6.99
CA LEU A 9 -14.91 -54.62 -6.09
C LEU A 9 -15.04 -55.36 -4.74
N LYS A 10 -14.30 -56.46 -4.54
CA LYS A 10 -14.29 -57.21 -3.27
C LYS A 10 -13.04 -56.97 -2.41
N LYS A 11 -12.05 -56.22 -2.91
CA LYS A 11 -10.84 -55.83 -2.17
C LYS A 11 -10.90 -54.43 -1.53
N GLU A 12 -11.94 -53.64 -1.79
CA GLU A 12 -12.09 -52.30 -1.20
C GLU A 12 -13.11 -52.20 -0.06
N THR A 13 -13.79 -53.29 0.33
CA THR A 13 -14.83 -53.24 1.38
C THR A 13 -14.63 -54.25 2.52
N GLU A 14 -13.43 -54.79 2.72
CA GLU A 14 -13.20 -55.80 3.77
C GLU A 14 -11.91 -55.63 4.57
N GLU A 15 -11.50 -54.39 4.85
CA GLU A 15 -10.51 -54.06 5.91
C GLU A 15 -10.95 -52.85 6.75
N LYS A 16 -12.23 -52.82 7.13
CA LYS A 16 -12.69 -52.06 8.31
C LYS A 16 -13.36 -53.02 9.27
N ASN A 17 -12.54 -53.82 9.98
CA ASN A 17 -12.98 -54.47 11.21
C ASN A 17 -12.02 -54.08 12.33
N ILE A 18 -12.39 -52.96 12.95
CA ILE A 18 -11.90 -52.46 14.23
C ILE A 18 -12.16 -53.55 15.28
N LYS A 19 -11.11 -54.19 15.79
CA LYS A 19 -11.22 -55.05 16.98
C LYS A 19 -9.88 -55.30 17.66
N THR A 20 -9.38 -54.29 18.37
CA THR A 20 -8.44 -54.50 19.47
C THR A 20 -8.61 -53.38 20.50
N GLU A 21 -8.91 -53.76 21.75
CA GLU A 21 -8.98 -52.88 22.93
C GLU A 21 -7.63 -52.23 23.28
N GLU A 22 -6.54 -52.73 22.69
CA GLU A 22 -5.19 -52.20 22.87
C GLU A 22 -4.98 -50.87 22.13
N ASP A 23 -5.53 -50.71 20.92
CA ASP A 23 -5.37 -49.48 20.13
C ASP A 23 -6.19 -48.32 20.71
N LYS A 24 -7.31 -48.62 21.38
CA LYS A 24 -8.09 -47.61 22.11
C LYS A 24 -7.34 -47.08 23.34
N LYS A 25 -6.58 -47.93 24.03
CA LYS A 25 -5.72 -47.52 25.15
C LYS A 25 -4.56 -46.66 24.66
N GLU A 26 -3.95 -47.01 23.53
CA GLU A 26 -2.83 -46.23 22.99
C GLU A 26 -3.26 -44.85 22.47
N ILE A 27 -4.46 -44.73 21.88
CA ILE A 27 -5.00 -43.43 21.45
C ILE A 27 -5.46 -42.58 22.65
N THR A 28 -6.09 -43.17 23.68
CA THR A 28 -6.52 -42.41 24.87
C THR A 28 -5.34 -41.98 25.74
N VAL A 29 -4.29 -42.81 25.86
CA VAL A 29 -3.03 -42.44 26.52
C VAL A 29 -2.37 -41.27 25.78
N ASN A 30 -2.28 -41.31 24.45
CA ASN A 30 -1.67 -40.23 23.67
C ASN A 30 -2.46 -38.90 23.71
N LEU A 31 -3.79 -38.91 23.90
CA LEU A 31 -4.60 -37.69 24.00
C LEU A 31 -4.50 -37.02 25.39
N GLU A 32 -4.44 -37.82 26.45
CA GLU A 32 -4.24 -37.32 27.82
C GLU A 32 -2.79 -36.86 28.07
N GLU A 33 -1.81 -37.49 27.43
CA GLU A 33 -0.40 -37.11 27.58
C GLU A 33 -0.10 -35.78 26.86
N ASN A 34 -0.65 -35.56 25.66
CA ASN A 34 -0.47 -34.30 24.92
C ASN A 34 -1.21 -33.09 25.54
N THR A 35 -2.28 -33.32 26.30
CA THR A 35 -2.98 -32.24 27.02
C THR A 35 -2.30 -31.90 28.34
N LYS A 36 -1.73 -32.88 29.06
CA LYS A 36 -0.92 -32.64 30.27
C LYS A 36 0.45 -32.03 29.97
N LEU A 37 1.11 -32.42 28.88
CA LEU A 37 2.45 -31.89 28.53
C LEU A 37 2.44 -30.39 28.21
N ASN A 38 1.30 -29.84 27.74
CA ASN A 38 1.13 -28.42 27.47
C ASN A 38 0.60 -27.62 28.69
N SER A 39 0.13 -28.30 29.74
CA SER A 39 -0.31 -27.66 30.99
C SER A 39 0.85 -27.48 31.98
N ASP A 40 1.81 -28.41 32.00
CA ASP A 40 2.72 -28.56 33.15
C ASP A 40 4.05 -27.81 33.05
N LYS A 41 4.21 -26.90 32.09
CA LYS A 41 5.45 -26.11 31.96
C LYS A 41 5.26 -24.62 31.75
N ILE A 42 4.08 -24.06 32.05
CA ILE A 42 3.97 -22.60 32.10
C ILE A 42 4.57 -22.13 33.42
N THR A 43 5.79 -21.63 33.36
CA THR A 43 6.46 -21.10 34.55
C THR A 43 5.72 -19.86 35.04
N LYS A 44 5.71 -19.61 36.37
CA LYS A 44 5.10 -18.38 36.94
C LYS A 44 5.59 -17.09 36.25
N LYS A 45 6.82 -17.10 35.71
CA LYS A 45 7.40 -15.98 34.95
C LYS A 45 6.73 -15.76 33.59
N GLU A 46 6.35 -16.83 32.89
CA GLU A 46 5.65 -16.75 31.60
C GLU A 46 4.20 -16.29 31.76
N ILE A 47 3.50 -16.74 32.82
CA ILE A 47 2.17 -16.23 33.15
C ILE A 47 2.22 -14.74 33.44
N VAL A 48 3.20 -14.30 34.24
CA VAL A 48 3.40 -12.88 34.54
C VAL A 48 3.72 -12.08 33.27
N LEU A 49 4.54 -12.63 32.37
CA LEU A 49 4.85 -11.99 31.09
C LEU A 49 3.62 -11.83 30.19
N VAL A 50 2.77 -12.87 30.09
CA VAL A 50 1.51 -12.81 29.32
C VAL A 50 0.55 -11.78 29.90
N ILE A 51 0.42 -11.71 31.23
CA ILE A 51 -0.41 -10.69 31.90
C ILE A 51 0.11 -9.28 31.60
N ILE A 52 1.42 -9.06 31.66
CA ILE A 52 2.04 -7.77 31.32
C ILE A 52 1.74 -7.40 29.85
N ILE A 53 1.90 -8.35 28.92
CA ILE A 53 1.61 -8.12 27.49
C ILE A 53 0.14 -7.76 27.28
N VAL A 54 -0.79 -8.46 27.92
CA VAL A 54 -2.22 -8.17 27.82
C VAL A 54 -2.55 -6.77 28.36
N VAL A 55 -1.98 -6.40 29.51
CA VAL A 55 -2.16 -5.05 30.09
C VAL A 55 -1.58 -3.97 29.17
N LEU A 56 -0.39 -4.19 28.60
CA LEU A 56 0.22 -3.25 27.66
C LEU A 56 -0.62 -3.08 26.40
N ILE A 57 -1.14 -4.17 25.83
CA ILE A 57 -2.03 -4.11 24.67
C ILE A 57 -3.31 -3.34 25.02
N SER A 58 -3.93 -3.60 26.17
CA SER A 58 -5.11 -2.85 26.63
C SER A 58 -4.81 -1.36 26.82
N LEU A 59 -3.64 -0.98 27.35
CA LEU A 59 -3.21 0.41 27.50
C LEU A 59 -2.98 1.08 26.15
N ILE A 60 -2.36 0.39 25.20
CA ILE A 60 -2.14 0.89 23.84
C ILE A 60 -3.48 1.11 23.13
N LEU A 61 -4.40 0.16 23.22
CA LEU A 61 -5.76 0.29 22.65
C LEU A 61 -6.55 1.42 23.30
N TYR A 62 -6.39 1.63 24.61
CA TYR A 62 -7.02 2.75 25.31
C TYR A 62 -6.42 4.09 24.86
N ALA A 63 -5.09 4.18 24.71
CA ALA A 63 -4.42 5.38 24.24
C ALA A 63 -4.83 5.74 22.80
N THR A 64 -4.92 4.75 21.89
CA THR A 64 -5.39 4.98 20.51
C THR A 64 -6.86 5.40 20.47
N PHE A 65 -7.71 4.84 21.34
CA PHE A 65 -9.09 5.26 21.50
C PHE A 65 -9.21 6.73 21.96
N LEU A 66 -8.42 7.15 22.96
CA LEU A 66 -8.40 8.54 23.43
C LEU A 66 -7.92 9.53 22.36
N ILE A 67 -6.92 9.15 21.55
CA ILE A 67 -6.45 9.97 20.44
C ILE A 67 -7.58 10.16 19.41
N ARG A 68 -8.29 9.09 19.06
CA ARG A 68 -9.44 9.12 18.15
C ARG A 68 -10.60 9.98 18.66
N GLU A 69 -10.82 10.01 19.97
CA GLU A 69 -11.83 10.85 20.60
C GLU A 69 -11.50 12.35 20.47
N LYS A 70 -10.20 12.70 20.61
CA LYS A 70 -9.74 14.08 20.40
C LYS A 70 -9.82 14.53 18.94
N GLU A 71 -9.56 13.64 17.98
CA GLU A 71 -9.67 13.97 16.55
C GLU A 71 -11.11 14.32 16.14
N LYS A 72 -12.12 13.62 16.67
CA LYS A 72 -13.54 13.97 16.44
C LYS A 72 -13.88 15.37 16.95
N SER A 73 -13.35 15.76 18.11
CA SER A 73 -13.57 17.10 18.67
C SER A 73 -12.90 18.21 17.86
N ILE A 74 -11.78 17.92 17.17
CA ILE A 74 -11.07 18.88 16.31
C ILE A 74 -11.78 19.04 14.96
N GLU A 75 -12.32 17.96 14.39
CA GLU A 75 -13.07 18.00 13.13
C GLU A 75 -14.38 18.80 13.27
N ASP A 76 -15.08 18.67 14.40
CA ASP A 76 -16.28 19.47 14.70
C ASP A 76 -15.97 20.96 14.90
N LYS A 77 -14.76 21.31 15.37
CA LYS A 77 -14.30 22.71 15.46
C LYS A 77 -13.96 23.29 14.09
N ARG A 78 -13.28 22.54 13.21
CA ARG A 78 -13.04 22.96 11.81
C ARG A 78 -14.33 23.15 11.02
N ARG A 79 -15.34 22.31 11.27
CA ARG A 79 -16.66 22.45 10.64
C ARG A 79 -17.36 23.75 11.03
N LYS A 80 -17.19 24.22 12.27
CA LYS A 80 -17.79 25.49 12.74
C LYS A 80 -17.05 26.71 12.20
N GLU A 81 -15.72 26.70 12.16
CA GLU A 81 -14.94 27.79 11.54
C GLU A 81 -15.21 27.95 10.03
N ASN A 82 -15.36 26.85 9.29
CA ASN A 82 -15.72 26.91 7.87
C ASN A 82 -17.18 27.35 7.62
N THR A 83 -18.10 27.12 8.57
CA THR A 83 -19.50 27.57 8.43
C THR A 83 -19.63 29.07 8.69
N GLU A 84 -18.81 29.63 9.58
CA GLU A 84 -18.78 31.06 9.92
C GLU A 84 -18.09 31.91 8.83
N GLN A 85 -17.21 31.29 8.03
CA GLN A 85 -16.58 31.93 6.87
C GLN A 85 -17.52 31.96 5.65
N THR A 86 -18.42 30.99 5.50
CA THR A 86 -19.48 31.02 4.47
C THR A 86 -20.62 32.00 4.78
N SER A 87 -20.89 32.33 6.04
CA SER A 87 -21.93 33.32 6.40
C SER A 87 -21.50 34.78 6.30
N ASN A 88 -20.19 35.07 6.20
CA ASN A 88 -19.68 36.44 6.02
C ASN A 88 -19.50 36.85 4.55
N THR A 89 -19.95 36.04 3.60
CA THR A 89 -20.03 36.43 2.17
C THR A 89 -21.48 36.67 1.69
N GLU A 90 -22.48 36.49 2.56
CA GLU A 90 -23.91 36.66 2.18
C GLU A 90 -24.62 37.87 2.81
N ASN A 91 -23.93 38.77 3.49
CA ASN A 91 -24.53 40.02 3.99
C ASN A 91 -23.78 41.26 3.51
N GLN A 92 -23.95 41.58 2.22
CA GLN A 92 -24.10 42.96 1.74
C GLN A 92 -24.59 42.91 0.30
N ASN A 93 -25.90 43.05 0.09
CA ASN A 93 -26.50 43.94 -0.91
C ASN A 93 -28.04 43.78 -0.96
N LYS A 94 -28.74 44.81 -0.45
CA LYS A 94 -30.03 45.40 -0.87
C LYS A 94 -30.45 46.39 0.25
N ASP A 95 -30.80 47.66 0.05
CA ASP A 95 -31.40 48.37 -1.09
C ASP A 95 -31.04 49.88 -1.12
N GLU A 96 -31.03 50.45 -2.34
CA GLU A 96 -31.38 51.84 -2.78
C GLU A 96 -30.50 53.07 -2.36
N SER A 97 -30.14 54.06 -3.20
CA SER A 97 -30.58 54.52 -4.54
C SER A 97 -29.69 55.67 -5.12
N LYS A 98 -29.86 55.96 -6.44
CA LYS A 98 -29.49 57.18 -7.26
C LYS A 98 -28.06 57.22 -7.86
N GLU A 99 -27.79 57.54 -9.13
CA GLU A 99 -28.54 58.10 -10.27
C GLU A 99 -27.73 57.87 -11.57
N GLU A 100 -28.43 57.48 -12.65
CA GLU A 100 -28.14 57.68 -14.09
C GLU A 100 -27.01 56.95 -14.88
N ASN A 101 -27.51 56.07 -15.76
CA ASN A 101 -27.31 56.03 -17.23
C ASN A 101 -26.13 55.26 -17.88
N LYS A 102 -26.54 54.15 -18.53
CA LYS A 102 -26.30 53.80 -19.95
C LYS A 102 -24.91 53.23 -20.33
N ASN A 103 -24.80 51.89 -20.33
CA ASN A 103 -24.41 51.08 -21.49
C ASN A 103 -24.32 49.59 -21.13
N GLU A 104 -25.49 48.97 -21.13
CA GLU A 104 -25.71 47.54 -21.00
C GLU A 104 -25.33 46.83 -22.32
N LYS A 105 -24.03 46.67 -22.58
CA LYS A 105 -23.52 45.70 -23.59
C LYS A 105 -22.04 45.34 -23.48
N GLU A 106 -21.29 45.90 -22.53
CA GLU A 106 -19.86 45.62 -22.37
C GLU A 106 -19.52 44.87 -21.07
N VAL A 107 -20.40 44.92 -20.06
CA VAL A 107 -20.16 44.33 -18.72
C VAL A 107 -20.47 42.83 -18.66
N ASN A 108 -21.38 42.32 -19.49
CA ASN A 108 -21.75 40.89 -19.46
C ASN A 108 -20.71 39.98 -20.16
N LYS A 109 -19.69 40.55 -20.80
CA LYS A 109 -18.59 39.78 -21.39
C LYS A 109 -17.48 39.48 -20.38
N SER A 110 -17.16 40.45 -19.52
CA SER A 110 -16.09 40.36 -18.52
C SER A 110 -16.47 39.55 -17.27
N VAL A 111 -17.76 39.48 -16.92
CA VAL A 111 -18.23 38.70 -15.76
C VAL A 111 -18.28 37.19 -16.07
N GLU A 112 -18.66 36.82 -17.29
CA GLU A 112 -18.66 35.43 -17.74
C GLU A 112 -17.23 34.93 -18.03
N GLU A 113 -16.36 35.86 -18.48
CA GLU A 113 -14.88 35.83 -18.49
C GLU A 113 -14.30 35.18 -17.21
N ALA A 114 -14.55 35.86 -16.09
CA ALA A 114 -13.97 35.53 -14.78
C ALA A 114 -14.58 34.29 -14.12
N LYS A 115 -15.87 34.01 -14.36
CA LYS A 115 -16.58 32.86 -13.79
C LYS A 115 -16.11 31.53 -14.39
N ASN A 116 -15.84 31.51 -15.70
CA ASN A 116 -15.30 30.35 -16.38
C ASN A 116 -13.83 30.08 -16.05
N GLU A 117 -13.07 31.11 -15.63
CA GLU A 117 -11.69 30.95 -15.17
C GLU A 117 -11.59 30.44 -13.72
N ALA A 118 -12.54 30.77 -12.86
CA ALA A 118 -12.65 30.22 -11.51
C ALA A 118 -13.06 28.73 -11.52
N LEU A 119 -13.99 28.34 -12.41
CA LEU A 119 -14.41 26.94 -12.58
C LEU A 119 -13.29 26.04 -13.11
N LYS A 120 -12.43 26.55 -14.00
CA LYS A 120 -11.23 25.82 -14.49
C LYS A 120 -10.22 25.53 -13.38
N LYS A 121 -10.00 26.46 -12.46
CA LYS A 121 -9.07 26.28 -11.32
C LYS A 121 -9.56 25.24 -10.31
N GLU A 122 -10.88 25.08 -10.17
CA GLU A 122 -11.49 24.08 -9.30
C GLU A 122 -11.51 22.67 -9.94
N GLU A 123 -11.63 22.58 -11.28
CA GLU A 123 -11.45 21.35 -12.04
C GLU A 123 -9.99 20.88 -12.09
N GLU A 124 -9.01 21.79 -12.20
CA GLU A 124 -7.58 21.47 -12.15
C GLU A 124 -7.17 20.90 -10.79
N SER A 125 -7.67 21.47 -9.69
CA SER A 125 -7.44 20.97 -8.31
C SER A 125 -8.01 19.56 -8.08
N LYS A 126 -9.18 19.24 -8.67
CA LYS A 126 -9.76 17.88 -8.59
C LYS A 126 -9.01 16.87 -9.46
N LYS A 127 -8.45 17.32 -10.59
CA LYS A 127 -7.63 16.51 -11.51
C LYS A 127 -6.30 16.10 -10.88
N ASP A 128 -5.68 16.96 -10.08
CA ASP A 128 -4.43 16.67 -9.36
C ASP A 128 -4.61 15.62 -8.24
N LEU A 129 -5.81 15.56 -7.63
CA LEU A 129 -6.15 14.56 -6.63
C LEU A 129 -6.46 13.19 -7.26
N GLU A 130 -7.10 13.18 -8.42
CA GLU A 130 -7.40 11.94 -9.16
C GLU A 130 -6.14 11.36 -9.84
N ASN A 131 -5.25 12.22 -10.33
CA ASN A 131 -3.92 11.86 -10.81
C ASN A 131 -3.00 11.29 -9.71
N ASN A 132 -3.25 11.65 -8.44
CA ASN A 132 -2.51 11.15 -7.28
C ASN A 132 -2.87 9.69 -6.91
N LYS A 133 -4.04 9.19 -7.33
CA LYS A 133 -4.47 7.82 -7.06
C LYS A 133 -3.82 6.78 -7.98
N ASN A 134 -3.26 7.19 -9.12
CA ASN A 134 -2.72 6.30 -10.15
C ASN A 134 -1.35 6.78 -10.67
N ILE A 135 -0.49 7.25 -9.76
CA ILE A 135 0.83 7.84 -10.09
C ILE A 135 1.80 6.79 -10.63
N VAL A 136 1.71 5.55 -10.15
CA VAL A 136 2.63 4.48 -10.54
C VAL A 136 2.13 3.85 -11.83
N LEU A 137 2.62 4.36 -12.97
CA LEU A 137 2.19 3.89 -14.29
C LEU A 137 2.69 2.48 -14.61
N ASN A 138 3.79 2.05 -13.97
CA ASN A 138 4.45 0.77 -14.23
C ASN A 138 4.75 0.02 -12.91
N GLU A 139 3.73 -0.51 -12.26
CA GLU A 139 3.90 -1.37 -11.08
C GLU A 139 4.08 -2.85 -11.49
N ILE A 140 5.00 -3.56 -10.83
CA ILE A 140 5.15 -5.02 -10.90
C ILE A 140 4.34 -5.68 -9.78
N LYS A 141 3.48 -6.64 -10.14
CA LYS A 141 2.62 -7.34 -9.17
C LYS A 141 2.98 -8.80 -8.94
N THR A 142 3.74 -9.41 -9.85
CA THR A 142 4.16 -10.82 -9.77
C THR A 142 5.64 -11.02 -10.04
N LYS A 143 6.22 -12.15 -9.58
CA LYS A 143 7.60 -12.55 -9.89
C LYS A 143 7.84 -12.64 -11.39
N LYS A 144 6.87 -13.21 -12.11
CA LYS A 144 6.96 -13.37 -13.56
C LYS A 144 7.09 -12.02 -14.27
N GLU A 145 6.29 -11.04 -13.85
CA GLU A 145 6.41 -9.67 -14.38
C GLU A 145 7.78 -9.06 -14.06
N PHE A 146 8.34 -9.32 -12.87
CA PHE A 146 9.69 -8.89 -12.53
C PHE A 146 10.74 -9.51 -13.46
N GLU A 147 10.68 -10.84 -13.66
CA GLU A 147 11.60 -11.54 -14.56
C GLU A 147 11.53 -11.01 -15.99
N GLU A 148 10.31 -10.80 -16.51
CA GLU A 148 10.11 -10.30 -17.87
C GLU A 148 10.55 -8.85 -18.05
N LYS A 149 10.18 -7.97 -17.11
CA LYS A 149 10.41 -6.52 -17.22
C LYS A 149 11.76 -6.05 -16.68
N VAL A 150 12.46 -6.88 -15.90
CA VAL A 150 13.75 -6.52 -15.29
C VAL A 150 14.85 -7.46 -15.76
N TYR A 151 14.75 -8.77 -15.51
CA TYR A 151 15.82 -9.73 -15.85
C TYR A 151 15.94 -10.02 -17.35
N ASN A 152 14.83 -10.01 -18.09
CA ASN A 152 14.82 -10.23 -19.54
C ASN A 152 14.82 -8.93 -20.33
N PHE A 153 14.79 -7.78 -19.66
CA PHE A 153 14.81 -6.47 -20.29
C PHE A 153 16.18 -6.19 -20.91
N LYS A 154 16.17 -5.78 -22.17
CA LYS A 154 17.37 -5.37 -22.91
C LYS A 154 17.54 -3.86 -22.79
N GLY A 155 18.71 -3.43 -22.34
CA GLY A 155 18.98 -2.03 -21.99
C GLY A 155 18.87 -1.77 -20.49
N SER A 156 18.72 -0.49 -20.15
CA SER A 156 18.76 -0.01 -18.76
C SER A 156 17.35 0.23 -18.21
N VAL A 157 17.09 -0.26 -17.00
CA VAL A 157 15.85 -0.06 -16.27
C VAL A 157 16.15 0.16 -14.80
N ILE A 158 15.47 1.11 -14.17
CA ILE A 158 15.53 1.34 -12.73
C ILE A 158 14.32 0.67 -12.08
N VAL A 159 14.55 -0.10 -11.02
CA VAL A 159 13.49 -0.62 -10.16
C VAL A 159 13.39 0.27 -8.92
N ASP A 160 12.22 0.86 -8.71
CA ASP A 160 11.85 1.62 -7.51
C ASP A 160 11.20 0.68 -6.48
N TYR A 161 11.99 0.26 -5.49
CA TYR A 161 11.52 -0.54 -4.36
C TYR A 161 10.91 0.36 -3.30
N TYR A 162 9.60 0.25 -3.12
CA TYR A 162 8.83 1.13 -2.24
C TYR A 162 7.80 0.37 -1.39
N ALA A 163 7.19 1.08 -0.44
CA ALA A 163 6.01 0.63 0.31
C ALA A 163 5.06 1.81 0.52
N ASP A 164 3.76 1.56 0.73
CA ASP A 164 2.77 2.63 0.85
C ASP A 164 2.82 3.33 2.21
N TRP A 165 3.29 2.65 3.26
CA TRP A 165 3.55 3.25 4.57
C TRP A 165 4.87 4.03 4.65
N CYS A 166 5.72 3.95 3.61
CA CYS A 166 7.01 4.61 3.58
C CYS A 166 6.84 6.09 3.16
N ILE A 167 6.83 7.00 4.14
CA ILE A 167 6.69 8.45 3.88
C ILE A 167 7.77 8.97 2.91
N PRO A 168 9.07 8.65 3.05
CA PRO A 168 10.07 9.07 2.07
C PRO A 168 9.79 8.54 0.66
N CYS A 169 9.21 7.35 0.53
CA CYS A 169 8.80 6.79 -0.76
C CYS A 169 7.64 7.60 -1.37
N VAL A 170 6.66 8.00 -0.56
CA VAL A 170 5.55 8.89 -1.00
C VAL A 170 6.09 10.22 -1.52
N GLN A 171 7.16 10.75 -0.92
CA GLN A 171 7.82 11.97 -1.42
C GLN A 171 8.53 11.75 -2.77
N MET A 172 9.01 10.54 -3.04
CA MET A 172 9.65 10.17 -4.31
C MET A 172 8.65 9.91 -5.44
N LYS A 173 7.39 9.54 -5.15
CA LYS A 173 6.32 9.29 -6.14
C LYS A 173 6.22 10.34 -7.27
N PRO A 174 6.14 11.66 -7.00
CA PRO A 174 6.09 12.67 -8.07
C PRO A 174 7.37 12.74 -8.90
N VAL A 175 8.53 12.49 -8.30
CA VAL A 175 9.83 12.46 -9.01
C VAL A 175 9.89 11.26 -9.95
N VAL A 176 9.55 10.07 -9.45
CA VAL A 176 9.50 8.83 -10.26
C VAL A 176 8.54 9.00 -11.43
N LYS A 177 7.33 9.51 -11.19
CA LYS A 177 6.34 9.75 -12.24
C LYS A 177 6.86 10.70 -13.32
N LYS A 178 7.44 11.83 -12.91
CA LYS A 178 8.01 12.80 -13.87
C LYS A 178 9.06 12.16 -14.77
N LEU A 179 9.96 11.36 -14.19
CA LEU A 179 10.99 10.66 -14.95
C LEU A 179 10.40 9.60 -15.90
N GLN A 180 9.37 8.88 -15.47
CA GLN A 180 8.62 7.95 -16.34
C GLN A 180 7.94 8.68 -17.50
N ASP A 181 7.30 9.82 -17.25
CA ASP A 181 6.64 10.65 -18.25
C ASP A 181 7.63 11.21 -19.28
N GLU A 182 8.89 11.45 -18.87
CA GLU A 182 9.99 11.83 -19.76
C GLU A 182 10.61 10.65 -20.53
N GLY A 183 10.12 9.42 -20.32
CA GLY A 183 10.56 8.23 -21.03
C GLY A 183 11.72 7.49 -20.37
N ILE A 184 12.08 7.80 -19.13
CA ILE A 184 13.04 7.00 -18.36
C ILE A 184 12.34 5.71 -17.91
N ASN A 185 12.96 4.58 -18.20
CA ASN A 185 12.46 3.27 -17.80
C ASN A 185 12.62 3.07 -16.30
N ILE A 186 11.60 3.46 -15.54
CA ILE A 186 11.47 3.17 -14.11
C ILE A 186 10.25 2.27 -13.91
N ILE A 187 10.41 1.22 -13.11
CA ILE A 187 9.36 0.28 -12.77
C ILE A 187 9.29 0.18 -11.26
N SER A 188 8.12 0.39 -10.67
CA SER A 188 7.98 0.35 -9.22
C SER A 188 7.56 -1.03 -8.75
N LEU A 189 8.09 -1.43 -7.59
CA LEU A 189 7.77 -2.69 -6.93
C LEU A 189 7.40 -2.40 -5.48
N ASN A 190 6.17 -2.76 -5.11
CA ASN A 190 5.72 -2.67 -3.74
C ASN A 190 6.24 -3.88 -2.93
N VAL A 191 7.15 -3.61 -2.00
CA VAL A 191 7.81 -4.66 -1.20
C VAL A 191 6.88 -5.29 -0.15
N GLU A 192 5.69 -4.74 0.05
CA GLU A 192 4.70 -5.27 1.00
C GLU A 192 4.08 -6.59 0.51
N ASN A 193 4.15 -6.88 -0.79
CA ASN A 193 3.76 -8.18 -1.33
C ASN A 193 4.85 -9.25 -1.04
N LYS A 194 5.10 -9.48 0.26
CA LYS A 194 6.25 -10.26 0.75
C LYS A 194 6.29 -11.67 0.20
N ASN A 195 5.16 -12.35 0.09
CA ASN A 195 5.13 -13.73 -0.43
C ASN A 195 5.61 -13.80 -1.90
N GLU A 196 5.37 -12.72 -2.65
CA GLU A 196 5.70 -12.65 -4.06
C GLU A 196 7.12 -12.14 -4.32
N PHE A 197 7.75 -11.39 -3.41
CA PHE A 197 9.05 -10.76 -3.73
C PHE A 197 10.15 -11.01 -2.71
N LEU A 198 9.91 -11.72 -1.60
CA LEU A 198 10.91 -11.86 -0.53
C LEU A 198 12.26 -12.42 -1.00
N ASP A 199 12.26 -13.44 -1.85
CA ASP A 199 13.45 -14.04 -2.45
C ASP A 199 14.19 -13.07 -3.39
N ILE A 200 13.45 -12.31 -4.20
CA ILE A 200 14.01 -11.27 -5.07
C ILE A 200 14.63 -10.16 -4.21
N LEU A 201 13.92 -9.63 -3.21
CA LEU A 201 14.40 -8.57 -2.33
C LEU A 201 15.69 -8.98 -1.58
N GLN A 202 15.75 -10.23 -1.10
CA GLN A 202 16.95 -10.77 -0.45
C GLN A 202 18.12 -10.92 -1.43
N LYS A 203 17.87 -11.47 -2.63
CA LYS A 203 18.88 -11.65 -3.66
C LYS A 203 19.46 -10.33 -4.14
N GLU A 204 18.61 -9.32 -4.30
CA GLU A 204 18.99 -7.98 -4.78
C GLU A 204 19.51 -7.07 -3.64
N GLY A 205 19.52 -7.54 -2.39
CA GLY A 205 20.09 -6.83 -1.25
C GLY A 205 19.27 -5.63 -0.77
N VAL A 206 17.96 -5.60 -1.03
CA VAL A 206 17.07 -4.49 -0.66
C VAL A 206 16.75 -4.57 0.84
N MET A 207 17.49 -3.81 1.65
CA MET A 207 17.34 -3.79 3.12
C MET A 207 16.54 -2.60 3.66
N TYR A 208 16.55 -1.47 2.95
CA TYR A 208 15.90 -0.24 3.38
C TYR A 208 15.10 0.38 2.24
N LEU A 209 14.14 1.23 2.59
CA LEU A 209 13.28 1.93 1.63
C LEU A 209 13.44 3.45 1.74
N PRO A 210 13.27 4.19 0.64
CA PRO A 210 13.20 3.67 -0.73
C PRO A 210 14.57 3.12 -1.17
N THR A 211 14.56 2.21 -2.14
CA THR A 211 15.79 1.78 -2.85
C THR A 211 15.53 1.80 -4.34
N PHE A 212 16.49 2.28 -5.12
CA PHE A 212 16.45 2.32 -6.57
C PHE A 212 17.55 1.42 -7.10
N GLY A 213 17.18 0.31 -7.74
CA GLY A 213 18.14 -0.63 -8.35
C GLY A 213 18.25 -0.40 -9.84
N LEU A 214 19.46 -0.11 -10.33
CA LEU A 214 19.74 0.00 -11.76
C LEU A 214 20.09 -1.37 -12.34
N TYR A 215 19.30 -1.82 -13.30
CA TYR A 215 19.56 -3.03 -14.07
C TYR A 215 19.97 -2.67 -15.48
N LYS A 216 20.99 -3.38 -15.99
CA LYS A 216 21.40 -3.33 -17.39
C LYS A 216 21.48 -4.75 -17.93
N ASP A 217 20.71 -5.03 -18.97
CA ASP A 217 20.63 -6.35 -19.61
C ASP A 217 20.38 -7.46 -18.58
N GLY A 218 19.41 -7.21 -17.69
CA GLY A 218 18.99 -8.15 -16.65
C GLY A 218 19.90 -8.29 -15.43
N LYS A 219 20.99 -7.53 -15.35
CA LYS A 219 21.95 -7.59 -14.24
C LYS A 219 21.90 -6.31 -13.43
N LEU A 220 21.79 -6.43 -12.11
CA LEU A 220 21.97 -5.32 -11.18
C LEU A 220 23.38 -4.74 -11.37
N LYS A 221 23.46 -3.43 -11.61
CA LYS A 221 24.70 -2.70 -11.82
C LYS A 221 25.06 -1.83 -10.63
N GLU A 222 24.08 -1.13 -10.11
CA GLU A 222 24.24 -0.18 -9.02
C GLU A 222 22.91 -0.06 -8.28
N HIS A 223 22.95 0.34 -7.02
CA HIS A 223 21.74 0.76 -6.31
C HIS A 223 21.95 2.06 -5.54
N MET A 224 20.85 2.72 -5.24
CA MET A 224 20.84 3.89 -4.38
C MET A 224 19.72 3.74 -3.36
N THR A 225 20.02 4.00 -2.10
CA THR A 225 19.07 3.83 -0.99
C THR A 225 18.83 5.16 -0.30
N GLY A 226 17.58 5.39 0.08
CA GLY A 226 17.14 6.57 0.81
C GLY A 226 16.55 7.65 -0.09
N LEU A 227 16.09 8.73 0.56
CA LEU A 227 15.54 9.89 -0.11
C LEU A 227 16.63 10.56 -0.96
N THR A 228 16.34 10.77 -2.24
CA THR A 228 17.30 11.21 -3.25
C THR A 228 16.73 12.34 -4.09
N LYS A 229 17.59 13.13 -4.73
CA LYS A 229 17.16 14.18 -5.66
C LYS A 229 16.91 13.62 -7.05
N GLU A 230 16.06 14.29 -7.82
CA GLU A 230 15.78 13.92 -9.22
C GLU A 230 17.07 13.77 -10.06
N ASN A 231 18.04 14.67 -9.88
CA ASN A 231 19.31 14.64 -10.62
C ASN A 231 20.12 13.36 -10.34
N GLU A 232 20.08 12.85 -9.11
CA GLU A 232 20.82 11.64 -8.71
C GLU A 232 20.19 10.40 -9.39
N LEU A 233 18.86 10.32 -9.50
CA LEU A 233 18.19 9.27 -10.28
C LEU A 233 18.53 9.34 -11.77
N ARG A 234 18.66 10.55 -12.33
CA ARG A 234 19.12 10.72 -13.72
C ARG A 234 20.56 10.28 -13.91
N GLU A 235 21.43 10.59 -12.95
CA GLU A 235 22.82 10.13 -12.96
C GLU A 235 22.91 8.62 -12.87
N LEU A 236 22.11 8.00 -11.99
CA LEU A 236 21.99 6.55 -11.91
C LEU A 236 21.61 5.93 -13.27
N MET A 237 20.62 6.51 -13.97
CA MET A 237 20.25 6.02 -15.31
C MET A 237 21.41 6.08 -16.31
N LYS A 238 22.19 7.17 -16.30
CA LYS A 238 23.35 7.35 -17.20
C LYS A 238 24.45 6.31 -16.96
N LEU A 239 24.61 5.81 -15.74
CA LEU A 239 25.56 4.71 -15.46
C LEU A 239 25.21 3.43 -16.23
N GLY A 240 23.92 3.22 -16.52
CA GLY A 240 23.46 2.09 -17.34
C GLY A 240 23.78 2.29 -18.83
N GLU A 241 23.90 3.53 -19.30
CA GLU A 241 24.18 3.84 -20.71
C GLU A 241 25.68 3.76 -21.03
N ASN A 242 26.54 4.01 -20.03
CA ASN A 242 27.99 3.97 -20.22
C ASN A 242 28.49 2.53 -20.45
N LYS A 243 29.36 2.40 -21.46
CA LYS A 243 29.83 1.16 -22.07
C LYS A 243 30.84 0.42 -21.20
#